data_AF-A0A9W8A3K2-F1
#
_entry.id   AF-A0A9W8A3K2-F1
#
_cell.length_a   1.000
_cell.length_b   1.000
_cell.length_c   1.000
_cell.angle_alpha   90.00
_cell.angle_beta   90.00
_cell.angle_gamma   90.00
#
_symmetry.space_group_name_H-M   'P 1'
#
loop_
_entity.id
_entity.type
_entity.pdbx_description
1 polymer ?
#
loop_
_entity_poly.entity_id
_entity_poly.type
_entity_poly.pdbx_seq_one_letter_code
_entity_poly.pdbx_strand_id
1 'polypeptide(L)'
;MVWLSPNLADLGDLAPKTHDSSGGDDDESWTNAILSSKVPNKIMLRLPRLASAGRSLLYNSTRSLIGSNRFSAYRLASTLVFAEHKDSKLEESTLNAVTAARKLGGPVTALIAGKDADKVAVSLADTEGVDKVVYVKDDAYEHSLPEDTAALIRAIREKIGATHIVGAHSATGKNVLPRLSALLDVQQISDVIGIEGEDVFVRPIYAGNAIATVKSADPIKVLTIRTTSFPAAGKSGDKKAESEESSAADKSALSEWKSESISKSDRPELASAKRVVSGGRAVKSADGFKVIYELADKIGAGVGASRAAVDAGYCDNSMQVGQTGKIVAPELYVAIGISGAIQHLAGMKDSKVIVAINKDPDAPIFQIADYGLVGDLFTIVPELTKKL
;
A
#
# COMPACT_ATOMS: atom_id res chain seq x y z
N MET A 1 -11.07 -28.18 -15.57
CA MET A 1 -11.90 -29.36 -15.30
C MET A 1 -11.06 -30.62 -15.50
N VAL A 2 -10.43 -31.12 -14.42
CA VAL A 2 -10.07 -32.52 -14.17
C VAL A 2 -10.02 -32.62 -12.64
N TRP A 3 -10.89 -33.46 -12.08
CA TRP A 3 -11.00 -33.76 -10.65
C TRP A 3 -10.10 -34.93 -10.30
N LEU A 4 -9.41 -34.88 -9.16
CA LEU A 4 -8.98 -36.05 -8.39
C LEU A 4 -9.01 -35.70 -6.90
N SER A 5 -9.99 -36.26 -6.18
CA SER A 5 -10.02 -36.33 -4.71
C SER A 5 -9.27 -37.57 -4.22
N PRO A 6 -8.82 -37.56 -2.96
CA PRO A 6 -8.85 -38.78 -2.16
C PRO A 6 -9.72 -38.62 -0.91
N ASN A 7 -10.54 -39.65 -0.67
CA ASN A 7 -11.23 -39.96 0.58
C ASN A 7 -10.27 -39.96 1.77
N LEU A 8 -10.69 -39.36 2.88
CA LEU A 8 -10.39 -39.85 4.23
C LEU A 8 -11.67 -39.81 5.04
N ALA A 9 -12.36 -40.95 5.06
CA ALA A 9 -13.25 -41.33 6.14
C ALA A 9 -12.40 -42.16 7.11
N ASP A 10 -11.95 -41.53 8.19
CA ASP A 10 -11.64 -42.16 9.47
C ASP A 10 -11.21 -41.04 10.45
N LEU A 11 -11.66 -41.15 11.71
CA LEU A 11 -11.63 -40.16 12.80
C LEU A 11 -12.85 -39.21 12.77
N GLY A 12 -14.00 -39.51 13.37
CA GLY A 12 -14.23 -40.33 14.55
C GLY A 12 -13.85 -39.55 15.82
N ASP A 13 -14.83 -38.81 16.36
CA ASP A 13 -14.88 -38.15 17.67
C ASP A 13 -13.75 -37.16 18.04
N LEU A 14 -14.16 -35.90 18.27
CA LEU A 14 -13.80 -35.08 19.44
C LEU A 14 -14.40 -33.68 19.28
N ALA A 15 -15.65 -33.51 19.71
CA ALA A 15 -16.23 -32.19 19.97
C ALA A 15 -15.73 -31.68 21.34
N PRO A 16 -15.25 -30.42 21.48
CA PRO A 16 -14.94 -29.88 22.80
C PRO A 16 -16.19 -29.26 23.44
N LYS A 17 -16.50 -29.76 24.64
CA LYS A 17 -17.46 -29.19 25.60
C LYS A 17 -16.90 -27.90 26.21
N THR A 18 -17.80 -26.98 26.50
CA THR A 18 -17.60 -25.75 27.28
C THR A 18 -17.35 -26.04 28.77
N HIS A 19 -16.36 -25.41 29.38
CA HIS A 19 -16.43 -24.93 30.77
C HIS A 19 -15.32 -23.90 31.10
N ASP A 20 -15.53 -23.27 32.25
CA ASP A 20 -15.16 -21.92 32.67
C ASP A 20 -13.86 -21.84 33.51
N SER A 21 -13.28 -20.64 33.53
CA SER A 21 -12.38 -20.01 34.54
C SER A 21 -11.26 -20.81 35.25
N SER A 22 -10.00 -20.35 35.09
CA SER A 22 -9.09 -19.82 36.14
C SER A 22 -7.62 -19.88 35.69
N GLY A 23 -6.78 -18.99 36.25
CA GLY A 23 -5.48 -18.56 35.70
C GLY A 23 -4.33 -19.57 35.73
N GLY A 24 -3.24 -19.19 35.06
CA GLY A 24 -1.94 -19.86 35.10
C GLY A 24 -1.18 -19.69 33.79
N ASP A 25 -0.02 -19.03 33.86
CA ASP A 25 0.97 -18.87 32.80
C ASP A 25 1.35 -20.19 32.12
N ASP A 26 1.72 -20.15 30.82
CA ASP A 26 2.80 -20.94 30.19
C ASP A 26 2.77 -20.74 28.65
N ASP A 27 3.38 -19.64 28.21
CA ASP A 27 3.81 -19.40 26.82
C ASP A 27 5.11 -20.16 26.56
N GLU A 28 5.07 -21.39 26.03
CA GLU A 28 6.24 -22.05 25.40
C GLU A 28 5.86 -23.38 24.71
N SER A 29 5.40 -23.37 23.45
CA SER A 29 5.36 -24.62 22.64
C SER A 29 5.25 -24.51 21.11
N TRP A 30 5.37 -23.33 20.49
CA TRP A 30 5.17 -23.21 19.03
C TRP A 30 6.44 -23.01 18.17
N THR A 31 7.63 -23.04 18.75
CA THR A 31 8.88 -22.66 18.03
C THR A 31 9.85 -23.80 17.69
N ASN A 32 9.52 -25.09 17.92
CA ASN A 32 10.47 -26.20 17.74
C ASN A 32 10.08 -27.29 16.73
N ALA A 33 9.39 -26.94 15.63
CA ALA A 33 8.99 -27.93 14.61
C ALA A 33 9.50 -27.68 13.18
N ILE A 34 10.44 -26.74 12.93
CA ILE A 34 10.91 -26.42 11.56
C ILE A 34 12.45 -26.46 11.41
N LEU A 35 13.16 -27.27 12.20
CA LEU A 35 14.61 -27.50 11.98
C LEU A 35 15.00 -28.97 12.17
N SER A 36 14.47 -29.84 11.30
CA SER A 36 15.04 -31.19 11.10
C SER A 36 14.46 -31.85 9.84
N SER A 37 15.01 -31.56 8.67
CA SER A 37 15.06 -32.57 7.60
C SER A 37 16.28 -32.34 6.70
N LYS A 38 17.24 -33.26 6.80
CA LYS A 38 18.38 -33.39 5.91
C LYS A 38 17.88 -33.90 4.55
N VAL A 39 18.13 -33.16 3.49
CA VAL A 39 17.90 -33.62 2.10
C VAL A 39 19.20 -34.21 1.57
N PRO A 40 19.27 -35.50 1.20
CA PRO A 40 20.44 -36.06 0.54
C PRO A 40 20.43 -35.86 -0.98
N ASN A 41 21.64 -35.69 -1.51
CA ASN A 41 22.03 -35.44 -2.89
C ASN A 41 21.67 -36.56 -3.90
N LYS A 42 21.51 -36.12 -5.16
CA LYS A 42 21.80 -36.81 -6.44
C LYS A 42 21.21 -38.21 -6.68
N ILE A 43 20.24 -38.28 -7.59
CA ILE A 43 20.03 -39.45 -8.46
C ILE A 43 19.94 -38.99 -9.91
N MET A 44 20.91 -39.42 -10.71
CA MET A 44 21.03 -39.20 -12.16
C MET A 44 20.47 -40.44 -12.86
N LEU A 45 19.29 -40.33 -13.48
CA LEU A 45 18.67 -41.42 -14.26
C LEU A 45 18.96 -41.22 -15.75
N ARG A 46 19.79 -42.12 -16.30
CA ARG A 46 20.04 -42.29 -17.74
C ARG A 46 18.84 -42.96 -18.40
N LEU A 47 18.32 -42.37 -19.48
CA LEU A 47 17.39 -43.02 -20.41
C LEU A 47 18.16 -43.60 -21.61
N PRO A 48 17.80 -44.80 -22.11
CA PRO A 48 18.49 -45.41 -23.24
C PRO A 48 18.04 -44.82 -24.59
N ARG A 49 19.02 -44.72 -25.51
CA ARG A 49 18.84 -44.41 -26.93
C ARG A 49 18.10 -45.57 -27.63
N LEU A 50 17.08 -45.24 -28.42
CA LEU A 50 16.58 -46.09 -29.50
C LEU A 50 16.78 -45.36 -30.83
N ALA A 51 17.59 -45.97 -31.69
CA ALA A 51 17.73 -45.61 -33.09
C ALA A 51 16.74 -46.44 -33.91
N SER A 52 16.05 -45.82 -34.87
CA SER A 52 15.62 -46.52 -36.08
C SER A 52 15.49 -45.54 -37.24
N ALA A 53 15.81 -46.06 -38.42
CA ALA A 53 16.21 -45.34 -39.60
C ALA A 53 15.04 -44.95 -40.52
N GLY A 54 15.22 -43.81 -41.18
CA GLY A 54 14.96 -43.54 -42.60
C GLY A 54 13.73 -44.13 -43.30
N ARG A 55 12.87 -43.24 -43.80
CA ARG A 55 12.39 -43.30 -45.19
C ARG A 55 12.00 -41.92 -45.69
N SER A 56 12.69 -41.49 -46.74
CA SER A 56 12.39 -40.32 -47.55
C SER A 56 11.14 -40.56 -48.41
N LEU A 57 10.22 -39.60 -48.43
CA LEU A 57 9.28 -39.45 -49.53
C LEU A 57 9.19 -37.96 -49.88
N LEU A 58 9.61 -37.65 -51.10
CA LEU A 58 9.49 -36.37 -51.76
C LEU A 58 8.00 -36.06 -51.98
N TYR A 59 7.56 -34.89 -51.55
CA TYR A 59 6.37 -34.27 -52.12
C TYR A 59 6.61 -32.78 -52.32
N ASN A 60 6.72 -32.39 -53.59
CA ASN A 60 6.67 -31.01 -54.02
C ASN A 60 5.23 -30.51 -53.89
N SER A 61 5.01 -29.49 -53.07
CA SER A 61 3.85 -28.62 -53.21
C SER A 61 4.25 -27.17 -52.95
N THR A 62 4.38 -26.44 -54.04
CA THR A 62 4.39 -24.99 -54.11
C THR A 62 3.14 -24.38 -53.47
N ARG A 63 3.30 -23.51 -52.45
CA ARG A 63 2.72 -22.15 -52.40
C ARG A 63 2.65 -21.58 -50.97
N SER A 64 2.86 -20.28 -50.93
CA SER A 64 2.51 -19.32 -49.88
C SER A 64 3.47 -19.20 -48.69
N LEU A 65 4.53 -18.41 -48.91
CA LEU A 65 5.20 -17.65 -47.85
C LEU A 65 4.22 -16.56 -47.36
N ILE A 66 3.24 -16.93 -46.53
CA ILE A 66 2.70 -15.96 -45.57
C ILE A 66 3.68 -16.02 -44.41
N GLY A 67 4.60 -15.07 -44.40
CA GLY A 67 5.45 -14.81 -43.24
C GLY A 67 4.52 -14.63 -42.05
N SER A 68 4.48 -15.63 -41.17
CA SER A 68 3.94 -15.48 -39.83
C SER A 68 4.88 -14.53 -39.10
N ASN A 69 4.67 -13.24 -39.29
CA ASN A 69 5.14 -12.20 -38.40
C ASN A 69 4.46 -12.43 -37.06
N ARG A 70 4.95 -13.40 -36.29
CA ARG A 70 4.85 -13.40 -34.83
C ARG A 70 5.82 -12.33 -34.33
N PHE A 71 5.61 -11.08 -34.74
CA PHE A 71 5.95 -9.99 -33.86
C PHE A 71 4.99 -10.17 -32.70
N SER A 72 5.50 -10.74 -31.60
CA SER A 72 4.93 -10.48 -30.29
C SER A 72 4.81 -8.96 -30.23
N ALA A 73 3.59 -8.45 -30.39
CA ALA A 73 3.31 -7.05 -30.19
C ALA A 73 3.54 -6.81 -28.70
N TYR A 74 4.79 -6.55 -28.33
CA TYR A 74 5.11 -5.95 -27.05
C TYR A 74 4.35 -4.62 -27.08
N ARG A 75 3.15 -4.59 -26.49
CA ARG A 75 2.52 -3.32 -26.17
C ARG A 75 3.53 -2.61 -25.29
N LEU A 76 4.02 -1.47 -25.76
CA LEU A 76 4.81 -0.57 -24.93
C LEU A 76 4.04 -0.35 -23.63
N ALA A 77 4.75 -0.37 -22.50
CA ALA A 77 4.14 -0.10 -21.21
C ALA A 77 3.31 1.19 -21.29
N SER A 78 2.07 1.12 -20.85
CA SER A 78 1.18 2.27 -20.69
C SER A 78 0.46 2.13 -19.35
N THR A 79 0.41 3.23 -18.62
CA THR A 79 -0.02 3.24 -17.22
C THR A 79 -1.25 4.11 -17.03
N LEU A 80 -2.25 3.57 -16.35
CA LEU A 80 -3.39 4.29 -15.82
C LEU A 80 -3.18 4.56 -14.33
N VAL A 81 -3.05 5.81 -13.94
CA VAL A 81 -2.99 6.22 -12.53
C VAL A 81 -4.39 6.53 -12.04
N PHE A 82 -4.85 5.85 -11.00
CA PHE A 82 -6.06 6.22 -10.25
C PHE A 82 -5.70 7.36 -9.29
N ALA A 83 -6.23 8.55 -9.57
CA ALA A 83 -6.04 9.74 -8.75
C ALA A 83 -7.13 9.84 -7.68
N GLU A 84 -6.71 10.23 -6.48
CA GLU A 84 -7.58 10.47 -5.34
C GLU A 84 -7.72 11.98 -5.09
N HIS A 85 -8.90 12.39 -4.64
CA HIS A 85 -9.17 13.76 -4.23
C HIS A 85 -10.05 13.78 -2.98
N LYS A 86 -10.00 14.92 -2.30
CA LYS A 86 -10.85 15.22 -1.16
C LYS A 86 -11.18 16.71 -1.17
N ASP A 87 -12.44 17.07 -0.94
CA ASP A 87 -12.89 18.46 -0.94
C ASP A 87 -12.49 19.23 -2.22
N SER A 88 -12.59 18.58 -3.38
CA SER A 88 -12.12 19.10 -4.68
C SER A 88 -10.62 19.45 -4.74
N LYS A 89 -9.80 18.86 -3.86
CA LYS A 89 -8.34 19.01 -3.87
C LYS A 89 -7.69 17.68 -4.17
N LEU A 90 -6.70 17.71 -5.05
CA LEU A 90 -5.89 16.53 -5.37
C LEU A 90 -5.12 16.07 -4.13
N GLU A 91 -5.21 14.78 -3.81
CA GLU A 91 -4.45 14.19 -2.71
C GLU A 91 -2.97 14.03 -3.11
N GLU A 92 -2.07 14.39 -2.20
CA GLU A 92 -0.61 14.32 -2.43
C GLU A 92 -0.16 12.88 -2.75
N SER A 93 -0.85 11.89 -2.17
CA SER A 93 -0.63 10.46 -2.43
C SER A 93 -0.70 10.09 -3.91
N THR A 94 -1.51 10.80 -4.69
CA THR A 94 -1.59 10.66 -6.16
C THR A 94 -0.27 11.05 -6.81
N LEU A 95 0.38 12.12 -6.33
CA LEU A 95 1.64 12.60 -6.88
C LEU A 95 2.76 11.57 -6.69
N ASN A 96 2.78 10.88 -5.54
CA ASN A 96 3.73 9.77 -5.32
C ASN A 96 3.45 8.60 -6.28
N ALA A 97 2.17 8.28 -6.50
CA ALA A 97 1.77 7.23 -7.44
C ALA A 97 2.14 7.57 -8.89
N VAL A 98 2.03 8.82 -9.32
CA VAL A 98 2.51 9.30 -10.63
C VAL A 98 4.02 9.10 -10.76
N THR A 99 4.81 9.47 -9.74
CA THR A 99 6.26 9.24 -9.75
C THR A 99 6.60 7.76 -9.89
N ALA A 100 5.87 6.87 -9.22
CA ALA A 100 6.04 5.42 -9.39
C ALA A 100 5.65 4.97 -10.80
N ALA A 101 4.53 5.45 -11.35
CA ALA A 101 4.08 5.14 -12.70
C ALA A 101 5.14 5.51 -13.76
N ARG A 102 5.81 6.65 -13.62
CA ARG A 102 6.90 7.07 -14.51
C ARG A 102 8.08 6.09 -14.54
N LYS A 103 8.34 5.36 -13.45
CA LYS A 103 9.41 4.34 -13.42
C LYS A 103 9.09 3.09 -14.27
N LEU A 104 7.81 2.85 -14.58
CA LEU A 104 7.39 1.76 -15.47
C LEU A 104 7.71 2.05 -16.94
N GLY A 105 7.93 3.33 -17.28
CA GLY A 105 8.12 3.78 -18.65
C GLY A 105 6.81 3.91 -19.43
N GLY A 106 6.93 4.52 -20.60
CA GLY A 106 5.81 4.82 -21.49
C GLY A 106 4.82 5.87 -20.96
N PRO A 107 3.69 6.07 -21.65
CA PRO A 107 2.76 7.16 -21.32
C PRO A 107 1.93 6.87 -20.07
N VAL A 108 1.74 7.92 -19.27
CA VAL A 108 0.94 7.95 -18.04
C VAL A 108 -0.36 8.71 -18.30
N THR A 109 -1.48 7.99 -18.26
CA THR A 109 -2.82 8.58 -18.21
C THR A 109 -3.29 8.60 -16.76
N ALA A 110 -3.75 9.73 -16.25
CA ALA A 110 -4.32 9.83 -14.91
C ALA A 110 -5.85 9.93 -14.98
N LEU A 111 -6.55 9.16 -14.16
CA LEU A 111 -8.01 9.13 -14.05
C LEU A 111 -8.44 9.77 -12.73
N ILE A 112 -9.33 10.75 -12.78
CA ILE A 112 -9.99 11.35 -11.62
C ILE A 112 -11.51 11.31 -11.79
N ALA A 113 -12.25 11.00 -10.72
CA ALA A 113 -13.70 10.92 -10.77
C ALA A 113 -14.35 11.48 -9.50
N GLY A 114 -15.52 12.10 -9.64
CA GLY A 114 -16.23 12.75 -8.54
C GLY A 114 -17.16 13.85 -9.06
N LYS A 115 -17.89 14.48 -8.14
CA LYS A 115 -18.84 15.55 -8.48
C LYS A 115 -18.16 16.76 -9.13
N ASP A 116 -16.97 17.10 -8.66
CA ASP A 116 -16.18 18.24 -9.08
C ASP A 116 -14.84 17.81 -9.74
N ALA A 117 -14.85 16.63 -10.40
CA ALA A 117 -13.66 16.06 -11.03
C ALA A 117 -13.03 16.97 -12.10
N ASP A 118 -13.83 17.81 -12.76
CA ASP A 118 -13.39 18.81 -13.73
C ASP A 118 -12.44 19.84 -13.10
N LYS A 119 -12.70 20.25 -11.85
CA LYS A 119 -11.82 21.19 -11.13
C LYS A 119 -10.50 20.54 -10.74
N VAL A 120 -10.56 19.31 -10.24
CA VAL A 120 -9.37 18.55 -9.82
C VAL A 120 -8.49 18.19 -11.03
N ALA A 121 -9.12 17.89 -12.17
CA ALA A 121 -8.42 17.58 -13.43
C ALA A 121 -7.44 18.69 -13.85
N VAL A 122 -7.73 19.96 -13.56
CA VAL A 122 -6.83 21.09 -13.84
C VAL A 122 -5.53 20.98 -13.05
N SER A 123 -5.61 20.63 -11.76
CA SER A 123 -4.41 20.42 -10.92
C SER A 123 -3.67 19.15 -11.30
N LEU A 124 -4.41 18.08 -11.64
CA LEU A 124 -3.82 16.82 -12.08
C LEU A 124 -3.08 16.97 -13.42
N ALA A 125 -3.61 17.79 -14.33
CA ALA A 125 -2.96 18.09 -15.61
C ALA A 125 -1.67 18.91 -15.48
N ASP A 126 -1.50 19.63 -14.36
CA ASP A 126 -0.27 20.37 -14.02
C ASP A 126 0.75 19.49 -13.27
N THR A 127 0.59 18.16 -13.26
CA THR A 127 1.50 17.24 -12.57
C THR A 127 2.58 16.73 -13.51
N GLU A 128 3.84 16.81 -13.09
CA GLU A 128 4.99 16.35 -13.87
C GLU A 128 4.90 14.86 -14.19
N GLY A 129 4.96 14.54 -15.50
CA GLY A 129 4.94 13.17 -16.01
C GLY A 129 3.56 12.54 -16.10
N VAL A 130 2.49 13.34 -15.99
CA VAL A 130 1.18 12.98 -16.54
C VAL A 130 1.14 13.41 -18.00
N ASP A 131 0.83 12.49 -18.91
CA ASP A 131 0.72 12.77 -20.35
C ASP A 131 -0.72 13.10 -20.75
N LYS A 132 -1.69 12.51 -20.06
CA LYS A 132 -3.12 12.70 -20.32
C LYS A 132 -3.93 12.61 -19.04
N VAL A 133 -4.97 13.43 -18.92
CA VAL A 133 -5.96 13.33 -17.85
C VAL A 133 -7.30 12.90 -18.43
N VAL A 134 -7.92 11.90 -17.82
CA VAL A 134 -9.31 11.52 -18.04
C VAL A 134 -10.07 11.89 -16.78
N TYR A 135 -11.14 12.67 -16.90
CA TYR A 135 -12.01 12.98 -15.78
C TYR A 135 -13.43 12.50 -16.02
N VAL A 136 -14.12 12.13 -14.93
CA VAL A 136 -15.53 11.71 -14.96
C VAL A 136 -16.30 12.47 -13.90
N LYS A 137 -17.23 13.31 -14.35
CA LYS A 137 -18.05 14.16 -13.50
C LYS A 137 -19.35 13.46 -13.15
N ASP A 138 -19.42 12.89 -11.95
CA ASP A 138 -20.63 12.23 -11.46
C ASP A 138 -20.62 12.14 -9.93
N ASP A 139 -21.74 12.47 -9.30
CA ASP A 139 -21.92 12.42 -7.85
C ASP A 139 -21.70 11.01 -7.28
N ALA A 140 -21.93 9.96 -8.08
CA ALA A 140 -21.70 8.56 -7.66
C ALA A 140 -20.24 8.28 -7.28
N TYR A 141 -19.29 9.04 -7.83
CA TYR A 141 -17.86 8.83 -7.57
C TYR A 141 -17.29 9.69 -6.45
N GLU A 142 -18.09 10.57 -5.83
CA GLU A 142 -17.60 11.52 -4.81
C GLU A 142 -16.96 10.83 -3.62
N HIS A 143 -17.53 9.70 -3.18
CA HIS A 143 -17.04 8.93 -2.03
C HIS A 143 -16.27 7.66 -2.43
N SER A 144 -15.93 7.52 -3.72
CA SER A 144 -15.13 6.42 -4.26
C SER A 144 -15.62 5.01 -3.84
N LEU A 145 -16.94 4.78 -3.86
CA LEU A 145 -17.50 3.47 -3.54
C LEU A 145 -16.90 2.40 -4.47
N PRO A 146 -16.38 1.28 -3.92
CA PRO A 146 -15.55 0.36 -4.69
C PRO A 146 -16.33 -0.31 -5.82
N GLU A 147 -17.64 -0.55 -5.65
CA GLU A 147 -18.51 -1.08 -6.70
C GLU A 147 -18.45 -0.26 -7.98
N ASP A 148 -18.61 1.06 -7.85
CA ASP A 148 -18.71 2.00 -8.96
C ASP A 148 -17.33 2.38 -9.48
N THR A 149 -16.41 2.72 -8.57
CA THR A 149 -15.08 3.20 -8.95
C THR A 149 -14.26 2.10 -9.63
N ALA A 150 -14.34 0.84 -9.18
CA ALA A 150 -13.64 -0.25 -9.86
C ALA A 150 -14.20 -0.53 -11.25
N ALA A 151 -15.53 -0.47 -11.42
CA ALA A 151 -16.18 -0.61 -12.72
C ALA A 151 -15.74 0.50 -13.70
N LEU A 152 -15.64 1.74 -13.19
CA LEU A 152 -15.14 2.86 -13.96
C LEU A 152 -13.68 2.67 -14.39
N ILE A 153 -12.77 2.35 -13.46
CA ILE A 153 -11.34 2.16 -13.78
C ILE A 153 -11.18 1.07 -14.85
N ARG A 154 -11.95 -0.04 -14.75
CA ARG A 154 -11.96 -1.10 -15.77
C ARG A 154 -12.38 -0.55 -17.14
N ALA A 155 -13.49 0.17 -17.23
CA ALA A 155 -14.01 0.71 -18.49
C ALA A 155 -13.01 1.68 -19.15
N ILE A 156 -12.38 2.57 -18.36
CA ILE A 156 -11.34 3.48 -18.87
C ILE A 156 -10.13 2.69 -19.35
N ARG A 157 -9.67 1.69 -18.56
CA ARG A 157 -8.54 0.84 -18.94
C ARG A 157 -8.79 0.10 -20.26
N GLU A 158 -9.99 -0.43 -20.47
CA GLU A 158 -10.36 -1.12 -21.71
C GLU A 158 -10.34 -0.18 -22.91
N LYS A 159 -10.86 1.05 -22.74
CA LYS A 159 -10.86 2.09 -23.77
C LYS A 159 -9.44 2.50 -24.20
N ILE A 160 -8.52 2.69 -23.25
CA ILE A 160 -7.15 3.17 -23.53
C ILE A 160 -6.12 2.04 -23.70
N GLY A 161 -6.49 0.80 -23.33
CA GLY A 161 -5.62 -0.37 -23.46
C GLY A 161 -4.43 -0.42 -22.49
N ALA A 162 -4.53 0.23 -21.33
CA ALA A 162 -3.43 0.30 -20.35
C ALA A 162 -2.99 -1.09 -19.86
N THR A 163 -1.67 -1.25 -19.71
CA THR A 163 -1.00 -2.47 -19.23
C THR A 163 -0.76 -2.45 -17.72
N HIS A 164 -0.71 -1.25 -17.13
CA HIS A 164 -0.49 -1.04 -15.72
C HIS A 164 -1.60 -0.15 -15.17
N ILE A 165 -2.06 -0.47 -13.97
CA ILE A 165 -2.99 0.34 -13.18
C ILE A 165 -2.33 0.60 -11.84
N VAL A 166 -2.17 1.86 -11.48
CA VAL A 166 -1.41 2.28 -10.30
C VAL A 166 -2.27 3.22 -9.46
N GLY A 167 -2.31 3.01 -8.15
CA GLY A 167 -2.89 3.96 -7.21
C GLY A 167 -2.10 4.02 -5.92
N ALA A 168 -2.41 4.98 -5.05
CA ALA A 168 -1.77 5.05 -3.74
C ALA A 168 -2.15 3.83 -2.87
N HIS A 169 -1.26 3.41 -1.97
CA HIS A 169 -1.57 2.45 -0.90
C HIS A 169 -2.32 3.14 0.26
N SER A 170 -3.35 3.92 -0.08
CA SER A 170 -4.24 4.65 0.83
C SER A 170 -5.41 3.76 1.28
N ALA A 171 -6.33 4.30 2.10
CA ALA A 171 -7.57 3.61 2.44
C ALA A 171 -8.42 3.32 1.17
N THR A 172 -8.56 4.31 0.29
CA THR A 172 -9.31 4.20 -0.97
C THR A 172 -8.65 3.21 -1.93
N GLY A 173 -7.34 3.34 -2.18
CA GLY A 173 -6.63 2.41 -3.06
C GLY A 173 -6.65 0.96 -2.57
N LYS A 174 -6.54 0.72 -1.26
CA LYS A 174 -6.69 -0.61 -0.65
C LYS A 174 -8.11 -1.16 -0.75
N ASN A 175 -9.12 -0.30 -0.88
CA ASN A 175 -10.51 -0.70 -1.00
C ASN A 175 -10.92 -0.98 -2.46
N VAL A 176 -10.53 -0.10 -3.39
CA VAL A 176 -10.94 -0.15 -4.80
C VAL A 176 -10.11 -1.13 -5.64
N LEU A 177 -8.77 -1.10 -5.53
CA LEU A 177 -7.90 -1.78 -6.49
C LEU A 177 -7.88 -3.32 -6.37
N PRO A 178 -8.02 -3.95 -5.18
CA PRO A 178 -8.18 -5.40 -5.11
C PRO A 178 -9.47 -5.87 -5.80
N ARG A 179 -10.57 -5.10 -5.65
CA ARG A 179 -11.84 -5.40 -6.34
C ARG A 179 -11.69 -5.30 -7.85
N LEU A 180 -11.03 -4.25 -8.35
CA LEU A 180 -10.69 -4.12 -9.76
C LEU A 180 -9.86 -5.31 -10.26
N SER A 181 -8.88 -5.74 -9.48
CA SER A 181 -8.01 -6.87 -9.84
C SER A 181 -8.82 -8.17 -10.00
N ALA A 182 -9.79 -8.40 -9.12
CA ALA A 182 -10.72 -9.52 -9.23
C ALA A 182 -11.62 -9.42 -10.49
N LEU A 183 -12.09 -8.21 -10.85
CA LEU A 183 -12.87 -8.01 -12.09
C LEU A 183 -12.05 -8.26 -13.36
N LEU A 184 -10.74 -8.08 -13.30
CA LEU A 184 -9.79 -8.28 -14.40
C LEU A 184 -9.18 -9.69 -14.42
N ASP A 185 -9.45 -10.51 -13.41
CA ASP A 185 -8.82 -11.83 -13.19
C ASP A 185 -7.28 -11.76 -13.17
N VAL A 186 -6.73 -10.83 -12.38
CA VAL A 186 -5.28 -10.65 -12.17
C VAL A 186 -4.95 -10.48 -10.69
N GLN A 187 -3.69 -10.75 -10.32
CA GLN A 187 -3.22 -10.54 -8.97
C GLN A 187 -2.82 -9.08 -8.73
N GLN A 188 -3.41 -8.47 -7.69
CA GLN A 188 -2.94 -7.18 -7.20
C GLN A 188 -1.60 -7.35 -6.47
N ILE A 189 -0.66 -6.42 -6.70
CA ILE A 189 0.57 -6.31 -5.92
C ILE A 189 0.46 -5.11 -4.98
N SER A 190 0.33 -5.41 -3.69
CA SER A 190 0.07 -4.38 -2.69
C SER A 190 1.34 -3.73 -2.13
N ASP A 191 1.24 -2.45 -1.78
CA ASP A 191 2.24 -1.73 -0.98
C ASP A 191 3.65 -1.74 -1.59
N VAL A 192 3.74 -1.49 -2.90
CA VAL A 192 4.98 -1.49 -3.66
C VAL A 192 5.88 -0.33 -3.19
N ILE A 193 7.13 -0.65 -2.87
CA ILE A 193 8.18 0.28 -2.44
C ILE A 193 9.29 0.46 -3.49
N GLY A 194 9.33 -0.43 -4.49
CA GLY A 194 10.33 -0.39 -5.56
C GLY A 194 9.81 -1.02 -6.85
N ILE A 195 10.31 -0.50 -7.97
CA ILE A 195 10.01 -0.97 -9.33
C ILE A 195 11.36 -1.24 -9.98
N GLU A 196 11.64 -2.51 -10.29
CA GLU A 196 12.92 -2.96 -10.88
C GLU A 196 12.79 -3.29 -12.37
N GLY A 197 11.55 -3.35 -12.89
CA GLY A 197 11.23 -3.52 -14.30
C GLY A 197 9.74 -3.38 -14.53
N GLU A 198 9.30 -3.57 -15.77
CA GLU A 198 7.87 -3.50 -16.14
C GLU A 198 7.02 -4.58 -15.43
N ASP A 199 7.62 -5.70 -15.01
CA ASP A 199 6.91 -6.81 -14.37
C ASP A 199 7.52 -7.26 -13.04
N VAL A 200 8.47 -6.49 -12.47
CA VAL A 200 9.20 -6.84 -11.24
C VAL A 200 9.09 -5.72 -10.21
N PHE A 201 8.53 -6.06 -9.04
CA PHE A 201 8.15 -5.11 -7.99
C PHE A 201 8.69 -5.54 -6.64
N VAL A 202 9.09 -4.57 -5.82
CA VAL A 202 9.60 -4.79 -4.47
C VAL A 202 8.56 -4.34 -3.46
N ARG A 203 8.23 -5.19 -2.49
CA ARG A 203 7.24 -4.89 -1.44
C ARG A 203 7.63 -5.47 -0.08
N PRO A 204 7.27 -4.81 1.03
CA PRO A 204 7.45 -5.34 2.36
C PRO A 204 6.38 -6.37 2.72
N ILE A 205 6.76 -7.35 3.53
CA ILE A 205 5.89 -8.33 4.18
C ILE A 205 6.29 -8.47 5.66
N TYR A 206 5.46 -9.14 6.47
CA TYR A 206 5.69 -9.33 7.91
C TYR A 206 6.05 -8.03 8.65
N ALA A 207 5.16 -7.03 8.56
CA ALA A 207 5.37 -5.71 9.16
C ALA A 207 6.67 -5.00 8.69
N GLY A 208 7.13 -5.33 7.48
CA GLY A 208 8.35 -4.80 6.89
C GLY A 208 9.63 -5.46 7.38
N ASN A 209 9.56 -6.58 8.11
CA ASN A 209 10.74 -7.34 8.54
C ASN A 209 11.33 -8.18 7.40
N ALA A 210 10.60 -8.39 6.31
CA ALA A 210 11.13 -9.00 5.11
C ALA A 210 10.70 -8.19 3.87
N ILE A 211 11.58 -8.14 2.88
CA ILE A 211 11.34 -7.49 1.59
C ILE A 211 11.26 -8.58 0.52
N ALA A 212 10.16 -8.59 -0.23
CA ALA A 212 9.90 -9.54 -1.30
C ALA A 212 10.01 -8.84 -2.66
N THR A 213 10.80 -9.43 -3.56
CA THR A 213 10.80 -9.08 -4.98
C THR A 213 9.84 -10.02 -5.71
N VAL A 214 8.79 -9.46 -6.31
CA VAL A 214 7.69 -10.19 -6.94
C VAL A 214 7.71 -9.92 -8.43
N LYS A 215 7.81 -10.99 -9.23
CA LYS A 215 7.63 -10.93 -10.69
C LYS A 215 6.22 -11.38 -11.05
N SER A 216 5.46 -10.56 -11.78
CA SER A 216 4.10 -10.91 -12.23
C SER A 216 4.08 -11.38 -13.68
N ALA A 217 3.42 -12.52 -13.91
CA ALA A 217 3.15 -13.03 -15.26
C ALA A 217 1.83 -12.49 -15.85
N ASP A 218 1.05 -11.73 -15.07
CA ASP A 218 -0.27 -11.26 -15.49
C ASP A 218 -0.15 -10.25 -16.63
N PRO A 219 -1.08 -10.26 -17.60
CA PRO A 219 -1.05 -9.32 -18.72
C PRO A 219 -1.31 -7.87 -18.29
N ILE A 220 -1.98 -7.67 -17.15
CA ILE A 220 -2.29 -6.37 -16.56
C ILE A 220 -1.74 -6.35 -15.13
N LYS A 221 -0.96 -5.33 -14.79
CA LYS A 221 -0.40 -5.17 -13.45
C LYS A 221 -1.23 -4.17 -12.68
N VAL A 222 -1.83 -4.58 -11.56
CA VAL A 222 -2.55 -3.68 -10.66
C VAL A 222 -1.72 -3.48 -9.40
N LEU A 223 -1.30 -2.24 -9.14
CA LEU A 223 -0.34 -1.90 -8.09
C LEU A 223 -0.94 -0.89 -7.12
N THR A 224 -0.72 -1.09 -5.82
CA THR A 224 -0.80 0.02 -4.85
C THR A 224 0.59 0.44 -4.43
N ILE A 225 0.84 1.74 -4.41
CA ILE A 225 2.18 2.32 -4.18
C ILE A 225 2.30 2.86 -2.77
N ARG A 226 3.36 2.48 -2.07
CA ARG A 226 3.70 3.10 -0.79
C ARG A 226 4.15 4.54 -1.04
N THR A 227 3.35 5.50 -0.58
CA THR A 227 3.58 6.93 -0.85
C THR A 227 4.91 7.43 -0.31
N THR A 228 5.37 6.91 0.84
CA THR A 228 6.65 7.30 1.45
C THR A 228 7.88 6.80 0.68
N SER A 229 7.75 5.85 -0.24
CA SER A 229 8.87 5.27 -0.99
C SER A 229 9.16 5.99 -2.31
N PHE A 230 8.28 6.91 -2.73
CA PHE A 230 8.41 7.66 -3.98
C PHE A 230 8.18 9.14 -3.68
N PRO A 231 9.04 10.07 -4.16
CA PRO A 231 8.80 11.49 -3.95
C PRO A 231 7.52 11.92 -4.69
N ALA A 232 6.81 12.91 -4.14
CA ALA A 232 5.69 13.52 -4.83
C ALA A 232 6.17 14.15 -6.15
N ALA A 233 5.44 13.89 -7.24
CA ALA A 233 5.69 14.54 -8.53
C ALA A 233 5.60 16.07 -8.40
N GLY A 234 6.50 16.77 -9.10
CA GLY A 234 6.48 18.22 -9.18
C GLY A 234 5.38 18.73 -10.11
N LYS A 235 5.42 20.03 -10.41
CA LYS A 235 4.56 20.62 -11.44
C LYS A 235 5.16 20.44 -12.83
N SER A 236 4.32 20.24 -13.83
CA SER A 236 4.76 20.14 -15.24
C SER A 236 5.18 21.49 -15.83
N GLY A 237 4.81 22.61 -15.19
CA GLY A 237 5.09 23.95 -15.68
C GLY A 237 4.26 24.27 -16.92
N ASP A 238 4.91 24.77 -17.98
CA ASP A 238 4.20 25.23 -19.19
C ASP A 238 3.61 24.09 -20.05
N LYS A 239 4.05 22.84 -19.83
CA LYS A 239 3.57 21.67 -20.59
C LYS A 239 2.55 20.87 -19.80
N LYS A 240 1.34 21.41 -19.67
CA LYS A 240 0.24 20.71 -19.01
C LYS A 240 -0.31 19.59 -19.88
N ALA A 241 -0.74 18.50 -19.25
CA ALA A 241 -1.40 17.40 -19.93
C ALA A 241 -2.76 17.84 -20.51
N GLU A 242 -3.17 17.21 -21.61
CA GLU A 242 -4.53 17.37 -22.11
C GLU A 242 -5.52 16.66 -21.17
N SER A 243 -6.62 17.32 -20.85
CA SER A 243 -7.73 16.74 -20.09
C SER A 243 -8.94 16.46 -20.98
N GLU A 244 -9.52 15.27 -20.86
CA GLU A 244 -10.74 14.89 -21.55
C GLU A 244 -11.80 14.37 -20.57
N GLU A 245 -13.06 14.71 -20.84
CA GLU A 245 -14.18 14.09 -20.14
C GLU A 245 -14.44 12.69 -20.69
N SER A 246 -14.77 11.75 -19.82
CA SER A 246 -15.30 10.45 -20.21
C SER A 246 -16.65 10.20 -19.55
N SER A 247 -17.45 9.33 -20.17
CA SER A 247 -18.72 8.88 -19.61
C SER A 247 -18.50 8.04 -18.34
N ALA A 248 -19.43 8.15 -17.40
CA ALA A 248 -19.55 7.24 -16.27
C ALA A 248 -19.74 5.79 -16.76
N ALA A 249 -19.34 4.84 -15.90
CA ALA A 249 -19.64 3.42 -16.08
C ALA A 249 -20.99 3.06 -15.45
N ASP A 250 -21.41 1.81 -15.63
CA ASP A 250 -22.60 1.28 -14.98
C ASP A 250 -22.48 1.38 -13.45
N LYS A 251 -23.53 1.90 -12.83
CA LYS A 251 -23.59 2.14 -11.38
C LYS A 251 -24.22 0.96 -10.65
N SER A 252 -23.75 0.71 -9.44
CA SER A 252 -24.27 -0.28 -8.52
C SER A 252 -25.29 0.33 -7.56
N ALA A 253 -26.31 -0.45 -7.21
CA ALA A 253 -27.26 -0.12 -6.16
C ALA A 253 -27.02 -0.97 -4.89
N LEU A 254 -25.85 -1.61 -4.77
CA LEU A 254 -25.53 -2.53 -3.67
C LEU A 254 -25.10 -1.81 -2.39
N SER A 255 -24.50 -0.64 -2.53
CA SER A 255 -23.98 0.17 -1.43
C SER A 255 -24.37 1.63 -1.62
N GLU A 256 -24.48 2.36 -0.52
CA GLU A 256 -24.72 3.80 -0.54
C GLU A 256 -23.91 4.46 0.58
N TRP A 257 -23.33 5.61 0.28
CA TRP A 257 -22.68 6.44 1.29
C TRP A 257 -23.75 7.19 2.09
N LYS A 258 -23.65 7.16 3.43
CA LYS A 258 -24.62 7.80 4.34
C LYS A 258 -24.09 9.05 5.03
N SER A 259 -22.92 8.94 5.64
CA SER A 259 -22.29 10.02 6.40
C SER A 259 -20.84 9.70 6.71
N GLU A 260 -20.09 10.74 7.08
CA GLU A 260 -18.74 10.64 7.63
C GLU A 260 -18.57 11.59 8.81
N SER A 261 -17.66 11.24 9.73
CA SER A 261 -17.23 12.11 10.82
C SER A 261 -15.73 12.35 10.68
N ILE A 262 -15.36 13.57 10.28
CA ILE A 262 -13.96 13.93 10.03
C ILE A 262 -13.43 14.70 11.23
N SER A 263 -12.36 14.19 11.84
CA SER A 263 -11.57 14.92 12.83
C SER A 263 -10.88 16.11 12.16
N LYS A 264 -11.38 17.32 12.39
CA LYS A 264 -10.76 18.54 11.89
C LYS A 264 -9.54 18.90 12.73
N SER A 265 -8.43 19.19 12.07
CA SER A 265 -7.21 19.68 12.71
C SER A 265 -6.57 20.76 11.83
N ASP A 266 -6.04 21.80 12.47
CA ASP A 266 -5.21 22.81 11.81
C ASP A 266 -3.74 22.34 11.65
N ARG A 267 -3.42 21.17 12.21
CA ARG A 267 -2.08 20.58 12.15
C ARG A 267 -1.84 19.88 10.80
N PRO A 268 -0.57 19.75 10.38
CA PRO A 268 -0.24 18.98 9.20
C PRO A 268 -0.82 17.56 9.23
N GLU A 269 -1.34 17.10 8.09
CA GLU A 269 -1.86 15.74 7.95
C GLU A 269 -0.75 14.72 8.23
N LEU A 270 -1.06 13.73 9.06
CA LEU A 270 -0.06 12.81 9.61
C LEU A 270 0.72 12.05 8.53
N ALA A 271 0.07 11.67 7.43
CA ALA A 271 0.68 10.92 6.33
C ALA A 271 1.72 11.72 5.53
N SER A 272 1.61 13.05 5.46
CA SER A 272 2.50 13.94 4.69
C SER A 272 3.33 14.89 5.57
N ALA A 273 3.15 14.85 6.89
CA ALA A 273 3.86 15.71 7.82
C ALA A 273 5.38 15.46 7.77
N LYS A 274 6.17 16.53 7.59
CA LYS A 274 7.65 16.47 7.64
C LYS A 274 8.19 16.17 9.03
N ARG A 275 7.43 16.52 10.07
CA ARG A 275 7.76 16.28 11.47
C ARG A 275 6.53 15.66 12.13
N VAL A 276 6.75 14.66 12.97
CA VAL A 276 5.68 13.99 13.72
C VAL A 276 6.07 13.93 15.18
N VAL A 277 5.17 14.39 16.05
CA VAL A 277 5.27 14.16 17.50
C VAL A 277 4.20 13.16 17.88
N SER A 278 4.61 12.06 18.52
CA SER A 278 3.75 10.90 18.73
C SER A 278 3.68 10.49 20.19
N GLY A 279 2.46 10.33 20.70
CA GLY A 279 2.19 9.96 22.09
C GLY A 279 1.83 8.47 22.29
N GLY A 280 2.38 7.87 23.34
CA GLY A 280 2.07 6.49 23.73
C GLY A 280 1.16 6.37 24.95
N ARG A 281 0.95 5.14 25.43
CA ARG A 281 0.11 4.86 26.62
C ARG A 281 0.64 5.55 27.88
N ALA A 282 1.95 5.82 27.97
CA ALA A 282 2.54 6.47 29.13
C ALA A 282 2.09 7.94 29.32
N VAL A 283 1.38 8.52 28.35
CA VAL A 283 0.71 9.84 28.44
C VAL A 283 -0.53 9.82 29.36
N LYS A 284 -1.02 8.64 29.73
CA LYS A 284 -2.05 8.37 30.76
C LYS A 284 -3.48 8.87 30.53
N SER A 285 -3.70 9.93 29.77
CA SER A 285 -5.06 10.46 29.50
C SER A 285 -5.10 11.35 28.26
N ALA A 286 -6.33 11.66 27.80
CA ALA A 286 -6.55 12.68 26.77
C ALA A 286 -6.02 14.07 27.22
N ASP A 287 -6.16 14.39 28.51
CA ASP A 287 -5.64 15.63 29.08
C ASP A 287 -4.10 15.64 29.14
N GLY A 288 -3.49 14.49 29.42
CA GLY A 288 -2.04 14.32 29.34
C GLY A 288 -1.51 14.52 27.92
N PHE A 289 -2.32 14.24 26.90
CA PHE A 289 -1.95 14.39 25.49
C PHE A 289 -1.72 15.84 25.07
N LYS A 290 -2.13 16.82 25.89
CA LYS A 290 -1.83 18.25 25.69
C LYS A 290 -0.33 18.52 25.52
N VAL A 291 0.54 17.80 26.23
CA VAL A 291 2.00 17.98 26.09
C VAL A 291 2.51 17.57 24.70
N ILE A 292 1.83 16.61 24.06
CA ILE A 292 2.13 16.17 22.68
C ILE A 292 1.71 17.25 21.70
N TYR A 293 0.50 17.79 21.86
CA TYR A 293 -0.03 18.86 21.03
C TYR A 293 0.81 20.13 21.11
N GLU A 294 1.18 20.58 22.31
CA GLU A 294 1.98 21.79 22.51
C GLU A 294 3.36 21.69 21.84
N LEU A 295 4.03 20.54 21.99
CA LEU A 295 5.31 20.34 21.30
C LEU A 295 5.12 20.29 19.78
N ALA A 296 4.07 19.61 19.30
CA ALA A 296 3.79 19.53 17.87
C ALA A 296 3.54 20.91 17.26
N ASP A 297 2.73 21.74 17.92
CA ASP A 297 2.42 23.11 17.48
C ASP A 297 3.68 23.95 17.43
N LYS A 298 4.55 23.82 18.44
CA LYS A 298 5.81 24.56 18.54
C LYS A 298 6.76 24.29 17.37
N ILE A 299 6.80 23.06 16.85
CA ILE A 299 7.68 22.67 15.75
C ILE A 299 6.95 22.50 14.41
N GLY A 300 5.66 22.84 14.33
CA GLY A 300 4.85 22.67 13.13
C GLY A 300 4.76 21.22 12.66
N ALA A 301 4.56 20.28 13.60
CA ALA A 301 4.48 18.85 13.34
C ALA A 301 3.04 18.35 13.25
N GLY A 302 2.85 17.27 12.49
CA GLY A 302 1.68 16.41 12.63
C GLY A 302 1.71 15.65 13.96
N VAL A 303 0.55 15.18 14.41
CA VAL A 303 0.42 14.48 15.70
C VAL A 303 0.08 13.02 15.46
N GLY A 304 0.92 12.14 15.99
CA GLY A 304 0.75 10.70 15.95
C GLY A 304 0.40 10.11 17.32
N ALA A 305 0.01 8.84 17.31
CA ALA A 305 -0.24 8.08 18.51
C ALA A 305 0.07 6.59 18.30
N SER A 306 0.43 5.90 19.39
CA SER A 306 0.40 4.44 19.40
C SER A 306 -1.04 3.91 19.46
N ARG A 307 -1.27 2.69 18.97
CA ARG A 307 -2.56 1.99 19.16
C ARG A 307 -3.01 1.97 20.62
N ALA A 308 -2.06 1.75 21.55
CA ALA A 308 -2.37 1.67 22.97
C ALA A 308 -2.91 2.99 23.57
N ALA A 309 -2.61 4.15 22.96
CA ALA A 309 -3.19 5.43 23.36
C ALA A 309 -4.60 5.63 22.76
N VAL A 310 -4.81 5.18 21.52
CA VAL A 310 -6.12 5.18 20.85
C VAL A 310 -7.10 4.26 21.58
N ASP A 311 -6.70 3.02 21.84
CA ASP A 311 -7.53 2.02 22.54
C ASP A 311 -7.90 2.48 23.97
N ALA A 312 -7.08 3.34 24.58
CA ALA A 312 -7.34 3.94 25.90
C ALA A 312 -8.16 5.24 25.83
N GLY A 313 -8.58 5.68 24.65
CA GLY A 313 -9.40 6.87 24.45
C GLY A 313 -8.66 8.20 24.62
N TYR A 314 -7.33 8.23 24.46
CA TYR A 314 -6.55 9.46 24.64
C TYR A 314 -6.59 10.38 23.41
N CYS A 315 -6.77 9.78 22.24
CA CYS A 315 -6.77 10.45 20.94
C CYS A 315 -7.57 9.65 19.91
N ASP A 316 -7.87 10.28 18.78
CA ASP A 316 -8.62 9.67 17.69
C ASP A 316 -7.80 8.60 16.94
N ASN A 317 -8.49 7.60 16.36
CA ASN A 317 -7.85 6.54 15.58
C ASN A 317 -7.11 7.05 14.34
N SER A 318 -7.52 8.19 13.78
CA SER A 318 -6.83 8.86 12.67
C SER A 318 -5.38 9.25 13.01
N MET A 319 -5.03 9.39 14.29
CA MET A 319 -3.67 9.69 14.73
C MET A 319 -2.81 8.43 14.86
N GLN A 320 -3.38 7.23 14.73
CA GLN A 320 -2.65 5.99 14.95
C GLN A 320 -1.53 5.79 13.91
N VAL A 321 -0.30 5.61 14.40
CA VAL A 321 0.85 5.19 13.60
C VAL A 321 1.12 3.71 13.81
N GLY A 322 1.43 3.00 12.74
CA GLY A 322 1.79 1.58 12.79
C GLY A 322 1.16 0.75 11.68
N GLN A 323 1.36 -0.56 11.74
CA GLN A 323 0.89 -1.55 10.76
C GLN A 323 -0.62 -1.45 10.47
N THR A 324 -1.43 -1.20 11.49
CA THR A 324 -2.90 -1.07 11.38
C THR A 324 -3.37 0.39 11.34
N GLY A 325 -2.44 1.34 11.30
CA GLY A 325 -2.72 2.77 11.23
C GLY A 325 -2.07 3.38 10.01
N LYS A 326 -1.55 4.60 10.15
CA LYS A 326 -0.79 5.28 9.12
C LYS A 326 0.69 4.86 9.14
N ILE A 327 1.25 4.72 7.94
CA ILE A 327 2.69 4.59 7.72
C ILE A 327 3.21 5.98 7.39
N VAL A 328 4.22 6.44 8.11
CA VAL A 328 4.84 7.76 7.98
C VAL A 328 6.36 7.61 7.85
N ALA A 329 6.99 8.52 7.11
CA ALA A 329 8.44 8.60 6.99
C ALA A 329 8.91 10.07 7.07
N PRO A 330 8.64 10.77 8.19
CA PRO A 330 9.01 12.16 8.35
C PRO A 330 10.54 12.36 8.40
N GLU A 331 10.96 13.62 8.29
CA GLU A 331 12.33 14.04 8.57
C GLU A 331 12.66 13.91 10.07
N LEU A 332 11.66 14.09 10.93
CA LEU A 332 11.79 13.95 12.38
C LEU A 332 10.56 13.23 12.95
N TYR A 333 10.79 12.16 13.70
CA TYR A 333 9.77 11.48 14.49
C TYR A 333 10.15 11.53 15.97
N VAL A 334 9.30 12.16 16.80
CA VAL A 334 9.48 12.22 18.26
C VAL A 334 8.51 11.25 18.92
N ALA A 335 9.02 10.12 19.42
CA ALA A 335 8.26 9.10 20.12
C ALA A 335 8.28 9.35 21.64
N ILE A 336 7.13 9.73 22.21
CA ILE A 336 7.00 10.12 23.62
C ILE A 336 6.16 9.08 24.36
N GLY A 337 6.79 8.36 25.28
CA GLY A 337 6.11 7.36 26.09
C GLY A 337 5.62 6.14 25.30
N ILE A 338 6.31 5.82 24.19
CA ILE A 338 6.03 4.68 23.30
C ILE A 338 7.10 3.62 23.53
N SER A 339 6.68 2.37 23.74
CA SER A 339 7.61 1.25 24.01
C SER A 339 8.39 0.81 22.77
N GLY A 340 7.82 0.95 21.56
CA GLY A 340 8.43 0.48 20.32
C GLY A 340 8.05 -0.95 19.94
N ALA A 341 6.79 -1.35 20.18
CA ALA A 341 6.27 -2.62 19.67
C ALA A 341 6.41 -2.71 18.14
N ILE A 342 6.68 -3.92 17.61
CA ILE A 342 6.95 -4.17 16.19
C ILE A 342 5.88 -3.54 15.28
N GLN A 343 4.61 -3.62 15.68
CA GLN A 343 3.48 -3.07 14.93
C GLN A 343 3.52 -1.54 14.86
N HIS A 344 4.02 -0.85 15.90
CA HIS A 344 4.22 0.60 15.86
C HIS A 344 5.40 0.95 14.95
N LEU A 345 6.53 0.25 15.12
CA LEU A 345 7.75 0.50 14.35
C LEU A 345 7.52 0.31 12.84
N ALA A 346 6.69 -0.65 12.45
CA ALA A 346 6.31 -0.87 11.07
C ALA A 346 5.74 0.38 10.36
N GLY A 347 5.20 1.34 11.11
CA GLY A 347 4.64 2.57 10.59
C GLY A 347 5.56 3.79 10.69
N MET A 348 6.76 3.70 11.29
CA MET A 348 7.61 4.89 11.50
C MET A 348 9.12 4.64 11.45
N LYS A 349 9.57 3.39 11.31
CA LYS A 349 11.01 3.04 11.31
C LYS A 349 11.80 3.67 10.16
N ASP A 350 11.11 4.06 9.09
CA ASP A 350 11.72 4.70 7.91
C ASP A 350 11.82 6.23 8.05
N SER A 351 11.56 6.78 9.26
CA SER A 351 11.79 8.19 9.56
C SER A 351 13.29 8.51 9.51
N LYS A 352 13.67 9.70 9.02
CA LYS A 352 15.09 10.06 8.88
C LYS A 352 15.81 10.24 10.21
N VAL A 353 15.12 10.80 11.20
CA VAL A 353 15.61 10.97 12.58
C VAL A 353 14.51 10.56 13.55
N ILE A 354 14.83 9.66 14.46
CA ILE A 354 13.95 9.16 15.52
C ILE A 354 14.49 9.63 16.86
N VAL A 355 13.67 10.41 17.57
CA VAL A 355 13.91 10.82 18.95
C VAL A 355 12.97 10.05 19.86
N ALA A 356 13.49 9.43 20.92
CA ALA A 356 12.69 8.70 21.90
C ALA A 356 12.80 9.32 23.30
N ILE A 357 11.66 9.59 23.93
CA ILE A 357 11.55 9.99 25.34
C ILE A 357 10.75 8.92 26.06
N ASN A 358 11.40 8.16 26.94
CA ASN A 358 10.76 7.09 27.69
C ASN A 358 11.37 6.96 29.08
N LYS A 359 10.57 6.59 30.09
CA LYS A 359 11.06 6.37 31.46
C LYS A 359 11.80 5.04 31.63
N ASP A 360 11.50 4.08 30.75
CA ASP A 360 12.04 2.73 30.79
C ASP A 360 13.28 2.67 29.88
N PRO A 361 14.51 2.58 30.43
CA PRO A 361 15.74 2.55 29.63
C PRO A 361 15.84 1.32 28.71
N ASP A 362 15.09 0.26 28.99
CA ASP A 362 15.10 -0.99 28.23
C ASP A 362 14.01 -1.04 27.15
N ALA A 363 13.27 0.06 26.96
CA ALA A 363 12.20 0.14 25.97
C ALA A 363 12.73 -0.15 24.54
N PRO A 364 12.13 -1.10 23.78
CA PRO A 364 12.57 -1.46 22.44
C PRO A 364 12.73 -0.30 21.44
N ILE A 365 12.01 0.80 21.64
CA ILE A 365 12.13 2.01 20.81
C ILE A 365 13.56 2.56 20.77
N PHE A 366 14.34 2.40 21.85
CA PHE A 366 15.72 2.89 21.91
C PHE A 366 16.66 2.12 20.98
N GLN A 367 16.30 0.91 20.54
CA GLN A 367 17.09 0.13 19.59
C GLN A 367 17.11 0.74 18.18
N ILE A 368 16.15 1.62 17.86
CA ILE A 368 16.06 2.29 16.56
C ILE A 368 16.14 3.82 16.66
N ALA A 369 16.23 4.38 17.87
CA ALA A 369 16.24 5.82 18.07
C ALA A 369 17.65 6.37 17.81
N ASP A 370 17.76 7.42 17.00
CA ASP A 370 19.00 8.17 16.81
C ASP A 370 19.37 8.97 18.07
N TYR A 371 18.35 9.46 18.78
CA TYR A 371 18.51 10.17 20.06
C TYR A 371 17.52 9.64 21.09
N GLY A 372 18.04 9.17 22.22
CA GLY A 372 17.24 8.69 23.34
C GLY A 372 17.43 9.55 24.59
N LEU A 373 16.33 9.88 25.27
CA LEU A 373 16.36 10.51 26.59
C LEU A 373 15.50 9.71 27.56
N VAL A 374 16.16 9.16 28.59
CA VAL A 374 15.50 8.38 29.63
C VAL A 374 14.99 9.30 30.73
N GLY A 375 13.68 9.31 30.97
CA GLY A 375 13.09 10.07 32.07
C GLY A 375 11.58 10.29 31.94
N ASP A 376 11.03 11.11 32.85
CA ASP A 376 9.60 11.41 32.86
C ASP A 376 9.24 12.40 31.74
N LEU A 377 8.34 11.98 30.85
CA LEU A 377 7.83 12.79 29.76
C LEU A 377 7.14 14.07 30.24
N PHE A 378 6.50 14.06 31.42
CA PHE A 378 5.79 15.23 31.96
C PHE A 378 6.75 16.31 32.49
N THR A 379 8.03 15.99 32.67
CA THR A 379 9.08 16.96 32.97
C THR A 379 9.83 17.34 31.70
N ILE A 380 10.30 16.35 30.96
CA ILE A 380 11.18 16.54 29.81
C ILE A 380 10.49 17.30 28.67
N VAL A 381 9.27 16.89 28.30
CA VAL A 381 8.59 17.45 27.12
C VAL A 381 8.27 18.93 27.32
N PRO A 382 7.69 19.38 28.46
CA PRO A 382 7.51 20.81 28.70
C PRO A 382 8.82 21.62 28.76
N GLU A 383 9.90 21.06 29.32
CA GLU A 383 11.21 21.74 29.31
C GLU A 383 11.78 21.89 27.90
N LEU A 384 11.66 20.86 27.07
CA LEU A 384 12.06 20.89 25.67
C LEU A 384 11.25 21.95 24.90
N THR A 385 9.92 21.94 25.05
CA THR A 385 9.02 22.89 24.38
C THR A 385 9.36 24.34 24.74
N LYS A 386 9.75 24.63 25.99
CA LYS A 386 10.15 25.98 26.45
C LYS A 386 11.48 26.46 25.87
N LYS A 387 12.39 25.55 25.52
CA LYS A 387 13.71 25.88 24.98
C LYS A 387 13.70 26.11 23.46
N LEU A 388 12.70 25.58 22.78
CA LEU A 388 12.40 25.86 21.37
C LEU A 388 11.64 27.18 21.25
#